data_AF-A0A8T7K1Z1-F1
#
_entry.id   AF-A0A8T7K1Z1-F1
#
_cell.length_a   1.000
_cell.length_b   1.000
_cell.length_c   1.000
_cell.angle_alpha   90.00
_cell.angle_beta   90.00
_cell.angle_gamma   90.00
#
_symmetry.space_group_name_H-M   'P 1'
#
loop_
_entity.id
_entity.type
_entity.pdbx_description
1 polymer ?
#
loop_
_entity_poly.entity_id
_entity_poly.type
_entity_poly.pdbx_seq_one_letter_code
_entity_poly.pdbx_strand_id
1 'polypeptide(L)'
;MLDSMISLVITFAILAAGWVVFRPERGWFWQWQRGQKLTAKVLQEDALKHIHQCETHGDKPSVNSIAGALKVSPDEVTRVINNLEAHDLLQFEGGDIRLTPAGREYALRMIRAHRLYERYLADETGYEETEWHDRAERFEHTLTTESANQLAARLGNPTHDPHGDPIPTASGHMVEPQRILLTNLKLDKPARIIHLEDEPETVYAQIVAEGLHIGQVVRLIESSPQRVRFWADGDEHVVAPIVAANIAVMEMPEAPQQAQVKGEALSSLRPGESGRVVQLSHRIRGAERRRLMDLGVLPGTLVSNEMNSAAGDPSAYRIRDAMIALRKSQADMILITKEETQ
;
A
#
# COMPACT_ATOMS: atom_id res chain seq x y z
N MET A 1 -57.98 -51.39 -9.30
CA MET A 1 -57.20 -51.26 -10.56
C MET A 1 -56.53 -49.89 -10.74
N LEU A 2 -56.89 -48.84 -9.97
CA LEU A 2 -56.17 -47.55 -10.00
C LEU A 2 -54.82 -47.54 -9.24
N ASP A 3 -54.53 -48.53 -8.37
CA ASP A 3 -53.32 -48.51 -7.54
C ASP A 3 -52.01 -48.78 -8.31
N SER A 4 -51.99 -49.73 -9.24
CA SER A 4 -50.74 -50.19 -9.85
C SER A 4 -50.11 -49.16 -10.80
N MET A 5 -50.93 -48.37 -11.51
CA MET A 5 -50.43 -47.30 -12.38
C MET A 5 -49.88 -46.11 -11.58
N ILE A 6 -50.55 -45.74 -10.48
CA ILE A 6 -50.10 -44.67 -9.60
C ILE A 6 -48.77 -45.08 -8.92
N SER A 7 -48.67 -46.32 -8.42
CA SER A 7 -47.42 -46.83 -7.87
C SER A 7 -46.27 -46.85 -8.88
N LEU A 8 -46.55 -47.17 -10.15
CA LEU A 8 -45.54 -47.15 -11.22
C LEU A 8 -45.01 -45.73 -11.48
N VAL A 9 -45.91 -44.75 -11.58
CA VAL A 9 -45.53 -43.35 -11.82
C VAL A 9 -44.75 -42.79 -10.63
N ILE A 10 -45.17 -43.09 -9.40
CA ILE A 10 -44.44 -42.68 -8.19
C ILE A 10 -43.05 -43.33 -8.15
N THR A 11 -42.96 -44.63 -8.44
CA THR A 11 -41.68 -45.34 -8.47
C THR A 11 -40.74 -44.76 -9.51
N PHE A 12 -41.25 -44.48 -10.72
CA PHE A 12 -40.47 -43.84 -11.78
C PHE A 12 -40.02 -42.42 -11.39
N ALA A 13 -40.90 -41.63 -10.75
CA ALA A 13 -40.55 -40.30 -10.26
C ALA A 13 -39.47 -40.34 -9.17
N ILE A 14 -39.53 -41.31 -8.24
CA ILE A 14 -38.49 -41.52 -7.22
C ILE A 14 -37.17 -41.94 -7.86
N LEU A 15 -37.19 -42.85 -8.84
CA LEU A 15 -35.98 -43.27 -9.54
C LEU A 15 -35.38 -42.12 -10.37
N ALA A 16 -36.20 -41.30 -11.02
CA ALA A 16 -35.76 -40.12 -11.76
C ALA A 16 -35.17 -39.05 -10.81
N ALA A 17 -35.81 -38.78 -9.67
CA ALA A 17 -35.30 -37.87 -8.65
C ALA A 17 -33.99 -38.40 -8.05
N GLY A 18 -33.92 -39.69 -7.72
CA GLY A 18 -32.70 -40.34 -7.26
C GLY A 18 -31.57 -40.24 -8.29
N TRP A 19 -31.89 -40.42 -9.57
CA TRP A 19 -30.92 -40.22 -10.66
C TRP A 19 -30.43 -38.78 -10.71
N VAL A 20 -31.29 -37.77 -10.58
CA VAL A 20 -30.88 -36.35 -10.54
C VAL A 20 -30.00 -36.03 -9.32
N VAL A 21 -30.36 -36.55 -8.14
CA VAL A 21 -29.62 -36.29 -6.89
C VAL A 21 -28.24 -36.96 -6.92
N PHE A 22 -28.17 -38.22 -7.36
CA PHE A 22 -26.95 -39.03 -7.31
C PHE A 22 -26.22 -39.16 -8.65
N ARG A 23 -26.63 -38.42 -9.70
CA ARG A 23 -25.99 -38.44 -11.02
C ARG A 23 -24.49 -38.20 -10.88
N PRO A 24 -23.62 -39.08 -11.38
CA PRO A 24 -22.19 -38.88 -11.33
C PRO A 24 -21.82 -37.52 -11.93
N GLU A 25 -20.92 -36.82 -11.24
CA GLU A 25 -20.34 -35.53 -11.61
C GLU A 25 -21.23 -34.29 -11.67
N ARG A 26 -22.55 -34.44 -11.86
CA ARG A 26 -23.50 -33.32 -12.01
C ARG A 26 -24.70 -33.38 -11.08
N GLY A 27 -24.85 -34.45 -10.30
CA GLY A 27 -25.95 -34.60 -9.35
C GLY A 27 -25.79 -33.71 -8.13
N TRP A 28 -26.90 -33.30 -7.54
CA TRP A 28 -26.94 -32.37 -6.40
C TRP A 28 -26.12 -32.87 -5.21
N PHE A 29 -26.15 -34.17 -4.91
CA PHE A 29 -25.35 -34.76 -3.84
C PHE A 29 -23.85 -34.54 -4.05
N TRP A 30 -23.36 -34.78 -5.27
CA TRP A 30 -21.95 -34.61 -5.61
C TRP A 30 -21.53 -33.14 -5.65
N GLN A 31 -22.41 -32.25 -6.09
CA GLN A 31 -22.16 -30.81 -6.05
C GLN A 31 -22.10 -30.28 -4.62
N TRP A 32 -23.01 -30.72 -3.75
CA TRP A 32 -22.99 -30.38 -2.33
C TRP A 32 -21.73 -30.91 -1.64
N GLN A 33 -21.38 -32.18 -1.87
CA GLN A 33 -20.18 -32.77 -1.30
C GLN A 33 -18.89 -32.08 -1.80
N ARG A 34 -18.83 -31.71 -3.08
CA ARG A 34 -17.73 -30.90 -3.63
C ARG A 34 -17.68 -29.53 -2.95
N GLY A 35 -18.82 -28.85 -2.81
CA GLY A 35 -18.92 -27.57 -2.12
C GLY A 35 -18.34 -27.65 -0.71
N GLN A 36 -18.76 -28.64 0.09
CA GLN A 36 -18.22 -28.83 1.44
C GLN A 36 -16.71 -29.08 1.46
N LYS A 37 -16.18 -29.87 0.52
CA LYS A 37 -14.73 -30.11 0.42
C LYS A 37 -13.96 -28.84 0.06
N LEU A 38 -14.49 -28.02 -0.85
CA LEU A 38 -13.89 -26.73 -1.18
C LEU A 38 -13.88 -25.80 0.03
N THR A 39 -15.00 -25.68 0.75
CA THR A 39 -15.08 -24.87 1.97
C THR A 39 -14.06 -25.32 3.02
N ALA A 40 -13.91 -26.64 3.22
CA ALA A 40 -12.92 -27.17 4.18
C ALA A 40 -11.47 -26.86 3.77
N LYS A 41 -11.16 -26.92 2.47
CA LYS A 41 -9.83 -26.56 1.93
C LYS A 41 -9.52 -25.08 2.15
N VAL A 42 -10.46 -24.21 1.80
CA VAL A 42 -10.34 -22.75 1.97
C VAL A 42 -10.04 -22.40 3.43
N LEU A 43 -10.82 -22.93 4.37
CA LEU A 43 -10.60 -22.70 5.80
C LEU A 43 -9.22 -23.15 6.30
N GLN A 44 -8.70 -24.27 5.77
CA GLN A 44 -7.35 -24.72 6.10
C GLN A 44 -6.28 -23.77 5.54
N GLU A 45 -6.44 -23.35 4.29
CA GLU A 45 -5.52 -22.43 3.62
C GLU A 45 -5.50 -21.06 4.31
N ASP A 46 -6.65 -20.51 4.66
CA ASP A 46 -6.78 -19.26 5.41
C ASP A 46 -6.21 -19.36 6.82
N ALA A 47 -6.41 -20.49 7.50
CA ALA A 47 -5.80 -20.73 8.81
C ALA A 47 -4.27 -20.76 8.71
N LEU A 48 -3.70 -21.41 7.69
CA LEU A 48 -2.25 -21.44 7.47
C LEU A 48 -1.69 -20.03 7.21
N LYS A 49 -2.37 -19.21 6.37
CA LYS A 49 -2.00 -17.81 6.12
C LYS A 49 -2.01 -17.00 7.42
N HIS A 50 -3.09 -17.07 8.20
CA HIS A 50 -3.23 -16.31 9.43
C HIS A 50 -2.18 -16.72 10.49
N ILE A 51 -1.93 -18.02 10.67
CA ILE A 51 -0.90 -18.51 11.60
C ILE A 51 0.48 -18.02 11.17
N HIS A 52 0.79 -18.09 9.87
CA HIS A 52 2.04 -17.55 9.32
C HIS A 52 2.19 -16.06 9.62
N GLN A 53 1.14 -15.28 9.39
CA GLN A 53 1.12 -13.84 9.68
C GLN A 53 1.42 -13.56 11.16
N CYS A 54 0.77 -14.26 12.10
CA CYS A 54 1.05 -14.11 13.52
C CYS A 54 2.53 -14.39 13.85
N GLU A 55 3.08 -15.50 13.34
CA GLU A 55 4.49 -15.86 13.58
C GLU A 55 5.46 -14.79 13.06
N THR A 56 5.19 -14.19 11.90
CA THR A 56 6.01 -13.12 11.31
C THR A 56 5.95 -11.83 12.12
N HIS A 57 4.77 -11.46 12.64
CA HIS A 57 4.60 -10.28 13.47
C HIS A 57 5.10 -10.47 14.92
N GLY A 58 5.51 -11.69 15.29
CA GLY A 58 5.92 -12.04 16.64
C GLY A 58 4.75 -12.28 17.61
N ASP A 59 3.54 -12.39 17.08
CA ASP A 59 2.33 -12.70 17.83
C ASP A 59 2.14 -14.21 18.00
N LYS A 60 1.39 -14.61 19.04
CA LYS A 60 1.04 -16.01 19.27
C LYS A 60 -0.34 -16.32 18.69
N PRO A 61 -0.44 -17.20 17.67
CA PRO A 61 -1.73 -17.62 17.16
C PRO A 61 -2.50 -18.42 18.22
N SER A 62 -3.82 -18.21 18.26
CA SER A 62 -4.73 -18.90 19.17
C SER A 62 -5.99 -19.34 18.45
N VAL A 63 -6.74 -20.29 19.02
CA VAL A 63 -8.04 -20.71 18.46
C VAL A 63 -8.97 -19.52 18.27
N ASN A 64 -8.97 -18.57 19.22
CA ASN A 64 -9.82 -17.38 19.15
C ASN A 64 -9.35 -16.37 18.09
N SER A 65 -8.04 -16.20 17.91
CA SER A 65 -7.53 -15.28 16.87
C SER A 65 -7.86 -15.82 15.48
N ILE A 66 -7.66 -17.12 15.25
CA ILE A 66 -8.02 -17.79 13.99
C ILE A 66 -9.54 -17.71 13.78
N ALA A 67 -10.35 -17.96 14.81
CA ALA A 67 -11.81 -17.88 14.70
C ALA A 67 -12.30 -16.48 14.30
N GLY A 68 -11.68 -15.44 14.88
CA GLY A 68 -11.97 -14.05 14.55
C GLY A 68 -11.59 -13.70 13.11
N ALA A 69 -10.38 -14.08 12.67
CA ALA A 69 -9.90 -13.82 11.32
C ALA A 69 -10.75 -14.52 10.25
N LEU A 70 -11.03 -15.81 10.43
CA LEU A 70 -11.80 -16.62 9.48
C LEU A 70 -13.32 -16.43 9.62
N LYS A 71 -13.80 -15.66 10.62
CA LYS A 71 -15.22 -15.45 10.93
C LYS A 71 -16.01 -16.75 11.15
N VAL A 72 -15.39 -17.73 11.80
CA VAL A 72 -15.97 -19.06 12.11
C VAL A 72 -16.02 -19.33 13.61
N SER A 73 -16.70 -20.40 14.03
CA SER A 73 -16.76 -20.77 15.45
C SER A 73 -15.44 -21.40 15.94
N PRO A 74 -15.09 -21.27 17.23
CA PRO A 74 -13.92 -21.94 17.81
C PRO A 74 -13.92 -23.47 17.62
N ASP A 75 -15.09 -24.10 17.60
CA ASP A 75 -15.24 -25.54 17.34
C ASP A 75 -14.86 -25.89 15.90
N GLU A 76 -15.17 -25.02 14.94
CA GLU A 76 -14.76 -25.18 13.55
C GLU A 76 -13.25 -25.02 13.38
N VAL A 77 -12.66 -24.03 14.03
CA VAL A 77 -11.20 -23.86 14.08
C VAL A 77 -10.52 -25.09 14.67
N THR A 78 -11.06 -25.66 15.76
CA THR A 78 -10.49 -26.85 16.37
C THR A 78 -10.50 -28.04 15.40
N ARG A 79 -11.57 -28.19 14.60
CA ARG A 79 -11.61 -29.21 13.52
C ARG A 79 -10.56 -28.94 12.43
N VAL A 80 -10.35 -27.68 12.07
CA VAL A 80 -9.32 -27.27 11.09
C VAL A 80 -7.91 -27.58 11.62
N ILE A 81 -7.60 -27.19 12.86
CA ILE A 81 -6.31 -27.44 13.52
C ILE A 81 -6.01 -28.95 13.56
N ASN A 82 -6.96 -29.77 14.03
CA ASN A 82 -6.79 -31.22 14.09
C ASN A 82 -6.55 -31.83 12.70
N ASN A 83 -7.17 -31.27 11.65
CA ASN A 83 -6.95 -31.74 10.28
C ASN A 83 -5.55 -31.34 9.77
N LEU A 84 -5.12 -30.11 10.01
CA LEU A 84 -3.78 -29.64 9.64
C LEU A 84 -2.68 -30.44 10.35
N GLU A 85 -2.86 -30.73 11.64
CA GLU A 85 -1.94 -31.56 12.42
C GLU A 85 -1.88 -33.01 11.90
N ALA A 86 -3.03 -33.60 11.55
CA ALA A 86 -3.09 -34.93 10.94
C ALA A 86 -2.36 -35.02 9.57
N HIS A 87 -2.13 -33.89 8.90
CA HIS A 87 -1.38 -33.80 7.65
C HIS A 87 0.04 -33.24 7.83
N ASP A 88 0.54 -33.14 9.08
CA ASP A 88 1.89 -32.64 9.40
C ASP A 88 2.17 -31.21 8.90
N LEU A 89 1.12 -30.38 8.81
CA LEU A 89 1.24 -28.95 8.44
C LEU A 89 1.36 -28.04 9.67
N LEU A 90 1.01 -28.55 10.85
CA LEU A 90 0.91 -27.78 12.08
C LEU A 90 1.22 -28.66 13.28
N GLN A 91 1.76 -28.05 14.33
CA GLN A 91 1.92 -28.67 15.66
C GLN A 91 1.05 -27.91 16.66
N PHE A 92 0.28 -28.65 17.46
CA PHE A 92 -0.54 -28.08 18.53
C PHE A 92 -0.25 -28.75 19.87
N GLU A 93 0.59 -28.11 20.69
CA GLU A 93 0.97 -28.63 22.01
C GLU A 93 0.74 -27.59 23.10
N GLY A 94 -0.01 -27.96 24.15
CA GLY A 94 -0.20 -27.11 25.33
C GLY A 94 -0.87 -25.75 25.04
N GLY A 95 -1.60 -25.64 23.92
CA GLY A 95 -2.21 -24.38 23.47
C GLY A 95 -1.31 -23.52 22.57
N ASP A 96 -0.05 -23.89 22.36
CA ASP A 96 0.87 -23.23 21.43
C ASP A 96 0.66 -23.84 20.02
N ILE A 97 0.28 -23.01 19.05
CA ILE A 97 0.07 -23.39 17.66
C ILE A 97 1.29 -22.94 16.85
N ARG A 98 1.91 -23.85 16.08
CA ARG A 98 3.05 -23.51 15.21
C ARG A 98 2.99 -24.23 13.88
N LEU A 99 3.45 -23.57 12.82
CA LEU A 99 3.60 -24.20 11.51
C LEU A 99 4.80 -25.15 11.50
N THR A 100 4.62 -26.32 10.92
CA THR A 100 5.76 -27.16 10.50
C THR A 100 6.46 -26.51 9.29
N PRO A 101 7.66 -26.95 8.90
CA PRO A 101 8.28 -26.49 7.66
C PRO A 101 7.37 -26.66 6.42
N ALA A 102 6.64 -27.77 6.33
CA ALA A 102 5.68 -28.04 5.26
C ALA A 102 4.48 -27.09 5.31
N GLY A 103 3.94 -26.81 6.50
CA GLY A 103 2.87 -25.83 6.69
C GLY A 103 3.28 -24.42 6.31
N ARG A 104 4.51 -24.01 6.68
CA ARG A 104 5.08 -22.70 6.31
C ARG A 104 5.24 -22.58 4.79
N GLU A 105 5.77 -23.60 4.13
CA GLU A 105 5.88 -23.62 2.67
C GLU A 105 4.50 -23.51 1.99
N TYR A 106 3.50 -24.21 2.52
CA TYR A 106 2.13 -24.13 2.02
C TYR A 106 1.57 -22.70 2.19
N ALA A 107 1.68 -22.10 3.38
CA ALA A 107 1.22 -20.75 3.64
C ALA A 107 1.88 -19.74 2.67
N LEU A 108 3.20 -19.85 2.47
CA LEU A 108 3.93 -19.00 1.54
C LEU A 108 3.51 -19.21 0.08
N ARG A 109 3.14 -20.43 -0.33
CA ARG A 109 2.56 -20.67 -1.65
C ARG A 109 1.22 -19.93 -1.81
N MET A 110 0.37 -19.92 -0.78
CA MET A 110 -0.90 -19.20 -0.82
C MET A 110 -0.69 -17.69 -0.92
N ILE A 111 0.19 -17.15 -0.07
CA ILE A 111 0.57 -15.72 -0.11
C ILE A 111 1.14 -15.35 -1.48
N ARG A 112 1.99 -16.21 -2.08
CA ARG A 112 2.53 -15.99 -3.43
C ARG A 112 1.41 -15.94 -4.48
N ALA A 113 0.46 -16.86 -4.42
CA ALA A 113 -0.65 -16.91 -5.36
C ALA A 113 -1.53 -15.66 -5.25
N HIS A 114 -1.87 -15.25 -4.03
CA HIS A 114 -2.62 -14.03 -3.73
C HIS A 114 -1.95 -12.80 -4.33
N ARG A 115 -0.73 -12.51 -3.90
CA ARG A 115 0.05 -11.32 -4.29
C ARG A 115 0.35 -11.24 -5.79
N LEU A 116 0.58 -12.39 -6.44
CA LEU A 116 0.71 -12.44 -7.90
C LEU A 116 -0.61 -12.12 -8.61
N TYR A 117 -1.74 -12.55 -8.05
CA TYR A 117 -3.04 -12.31 -8.65
C TYR A 117 -3.45 -10.84 -8.48
N GLU A 118 -3.21 -10.23 -7.32
CA GLU A 118 -3.37 -8.78 -7.15
C GLU A 118 -2.53 -8.00 -8.15
N ARG A 119 -1.26 -8.39 -8.31
CA ARG A 119 -0.37 -7.79 -9.31
C ARG A 119 -0.93 -7.89 -10.73
N TYR A 120 -1.48 -9.04 -11.09
CA TYR A 120 -2.16 -9.24 -12.36
C TYR A 120 -3.40 -8.34 -12.52
N LEU A 121 -4.21 -8.21 -11.47
CA LEU A 121 -5.40 -7.37 -11.50
C LEU A 121 -5.03 -5.90 -11.73
N ALA A 122 -4.04 -5.40 -11.00
CA ALA A 122 -3.54 -4.04 -11.13
C ALA A 122 -2.93 -3.75 -12.51
N ASP A 123 -2.08 -4.64 -13.02
CA ASP A 123 -1.32 -4.38 -14.25
C ASP A 123 -2.14 -4.64 -15.54
N GLU A 124 -3.12 -5.56 -15.54
CA GLU A 124 -3.70 -6.08 -16.78
C GLU A 124 -5.24 -6.00 -16.93
N THR A 125 -6.01 -5.65 -15.89
CA THR A 125 -7.48 -5.80 -15.93
C THR A 125 -8.29 -4.51 -15.79
N GLY A 126 -7.69 -3.43 -15.27
CA GLY A 126 -8.35 -2.15 -15.07
C GLY A 126 -9.42 -2.13 -13.96
N TYR A 127 -9.43 -3.12 -13.07
CA TYR A 127 -10.22 -3.04 -11.83
C TYR A 127 -9.68 -1.94 -10.92
N GLU A 128 -10.57 -1.35 -10.12
CA GLU A 128 -10.21 -0.34 -9.12
C GLU A 128 -9.32 -0.94 -8.03
N GLU A 129 -8.44 -0.12 -7.45
CA GLU A 129 -7.46 -0.56 -6.44
C GLU A 129 -8.11 -1.24 -5.24
N THR A 130 -9.27 -0.72 -4.82
CA THR A 130 -10.07 -1.26 -3.71
C THR A 130 -10.68 -2.63 -3.99
N GLU A 131 -10.70 -3.09 -5.24
CA GLU A 131 -11.26 -4.41 -5.61
C GLU A 131 -10.19 -5.51 -5.73
N TRP A 132 -8.90 -5.18 -5.69
CA TRP A 132 -7.84 -6.15 -5.98
C TRP A 132 -7.79 -7.28 -4.97
N HIS A 133 -7.78 -6.95 -3.68
CA HIS A 133 -7.74 -7.91 -2.56
C HIS A 133 -8.90 -8.91 -2.62
N ASP A 134 -10.15 -8.41 -2.59
CA ASP A 134 -11.38 -9.20 -2.62
C ASP A 134 -11.46 -10.17 -3.81
N ARG A 135 -10.91 -9.75 -4.95
CA ARG A 135 -10.85 -10.58 -6.15
C ARG A 135 -9.74 -11.61 -6.03
N ALA A 136 -8.55 -11.23 -5.59
CA ALA A 136 -7.43 -12.14 -5.39
C ALA A 136 -7.74 -13.25 -4.40
N GLU A 137 -8.40 -12.94 -3.29
CA GLU A 137 -8.85 -13.91 -2.27
C GLU A 137 -9.72 -15.03 -2.88
N ARG A 138 -10.60 -14.70 -3.84
CA ARG A 138 -11.45 -15.70 -4.50
C ARG A 138 -10.69 -16.62 -5.45
N PHE A 139 -9.56 -16.16 -6.00
CA PHE A 139 -8.80 -16.89 -7.00
C PHE A 139 -7.63 -17.68 -6.43
N GLU A 140 -7.00 -17.22 -5.35
CA GLU A 140 -5.79 -17.83 -4.79
C GLU A 140 -5.94 -19.34 -4.51
N HIS A 141 -7.07 -19.78 -3.96
CA HIS A 141 -7.36 -21.18 -3.60
C HIS A 141 -7.44 -22.13 -4.81
N THR A 142 -7.58 -21.56 -6.00
CA THR A 142 -7.67 -22.30 -7.27
C THR A 142 -6.35 -22.31 -8.04
N LEU A 143 -5.39 -21.46 -7.69
CA LEU A 143 -4.10 -21.41 -8.37
C LEU A 143 -3.19 -22.55 -7.92
N THR A 144 -2.81 -23.39 -8.88
CA THR A 144 -1.75 -24.39 -8.66
C THR A 144 -0.37 -23.71 -8.63
N THR A 145 0.64 -24.37 -8.04
CA THR A 145 2.03 -23.89 -8.07
C THR A 145 2.52 -23.62 -9.50
N GLU A 146 2.15 -24.48 -10.46
CA GLU A 146 2.53 -24.31 -11.86
C GLU A 146 1.85 -23.08 -12.47
N SER A 147 0.54 -22.91 -12.26
CA SER A 147 -0.21 -21.76 -12.74
C SER A 147 0.32 -20.44 -12.15
N ALA A 148 0.67 -20.43 -10.85
CA ALA A 148 1.29 -19.28 -10.21
C ALA A 148 2.66 -18.94 -10.81
N ASN A 149 3.48 -19.95 -11.14
CA ASN A 149 4.77 -19.73 -11.79
C ASN A 149 4.62 -19.22 -13.22
N GLN A 150 3.63 -19.71 -13.98
CA GLN A 150 3.31 -19.19 -15.31
C GLN A 150 2.82 -17.74 -15.24
N LEU A 151 1.98 -17.42 -14.25
CA LEU A 151 1.51 -16.05 -14.01
C LEU A 151 2.68 -15.12 -13.66
N ALA A 152 3.55 -15.52 -12.74
CA ALA A 152 4.75 -14.75 -12.39
C ALA A 152 5.64 -14.50 -13.61
N ALA A 153 5.89 -15.52 -14.44
CA ALA A 153 6.71 -15.39 -15.64
C ALA A 153 6.09 -14.41 -16.66
N ARG A 154 4.77 -14.44 -16.83
CA ARG A 154 4.03 -13.51 -17.69
C ARG A 154 4.12 -12.06 -17.18
N LEU A 155 4.05 -11.86 -15.87
CA LEU A 155 4.19 -10.54 -15.22
C LEU A 155 5.66 -10.05 -15.16
N GLY A 156 6.62 -10.79 -15.73
CA GLY A 156 8.04 -10.40 -15.71
C GLY A 156 8.77 -10.72 -14.40
N ASN A 157 8.27 -11.69 -13.63
CA ASN A 157 8.75 -12.09 -12.30
C ASN A 157 8.80 -10.93 -11.30
N PRO A 158 7.64 -10.31 -10.99
CA PRO A 158 7.57 -9.21 -10.04
C PRO A 158 8.04 -9.67 -8.66
N THR A 159 8.70 -8.77 -7.94
CA THR A 159 9.20 -9.01 -6.58
C THR A 159 8.24 -8.53 -5.50
N HIS A 160 7.29 -7.68 -5.85
CA HIS A 160 6.29 -7.10 -4.95
C HIS A 160 4.93 -7.03 -5.64
N ASP A 161 3.87 -7.06 -4.86
CA ASP A 161 2.50 -6.82 -5.32
C ASP A 161 2.23 -5.31 -5.52
N PRO A 162 1.00 -4.90 -5.86
CA PRO A 162 0.62 -3.49 -6.00
C PRO A 162 0.60 -2.70 -4.70
N HIS A 163 0.59 -3.38 -3.54
CA HIS A 163 0.54 -2.80 -2.19
C HIS A 163 1.92 -2.63 -1.56
N GLY A 164 2.95 -3.22 -2.18
CA GLY A 164 4.36 -3.06 -1.79
C GLY A 164 4.89 -4.22 -0.98
N ASP A 165 4.09 -5.28 -0.90
CA ASP A 165 4.34 -6.45 -0.10
C ASP A 165 5.18 -7.47 -0.92
N PRO A 166 6.21 -8.08 -0.32
CA PRO A 166 7.15 -8.91 -1.06
C PRO A 166 6.51 -10.22 -1.54
N ILE A 167 6.62 -10.54 -2.83
CA ILE A 167 6.10 -11.80 -3.37
C ILE A 167 7.07 -12.92 -2.97
N PRO A 168 6.64 -13.96 -2.20
CA PRO A 168 7.49 -15.10 -1.90
C PRO A 168 8.01 -15.75 -3.18
N THR A 169 9.26 -16.22 -3.21
CA THR A 169 9.82 -16.91 -4.37
C THR A 169 9.17 -18.29 -4.58
N ALA A 170 9.41 -18.91 -5.73
CA ALA A 170 8.96 -20.28 -6.00
C ALA A 170 9.54 -21.32 -5.01
N SER A 171 10.66 -20.99 -4.35
CA SER A 171 11.28 -21.81 -3.30
C SER A 171 10.79 -21.46 -1.89
N GLY A 172 9.74 -20.64 -1.76
CA GLY A 172 9.19 -20.24 -0.46
C GLY A 172 10.12 -19.34 0.36
N HIS A 173 10.95 -18.52 -0.29
CA HIS A 173 11.79 -17.54 0.41
C HIS A 173 11.16 -16.15 0.26
N MET A 174 11.11 -15.39 1.35
CA MET A 174 10.64 -14.01 1.37
C MET A 174 11.60 -13.18 2.22
N VAL A 175 11.96 -11.99 1.74
CA VAL A 175 12.75 -11.02 2.51
C VAL A 175 11.84 -9.85 2.80
N GLU A 176 11.54 -9.62 4.08
CA GLU A 176 10.81 -8.44 4.46
C GLU A 176 11.72 -7.21 4.44
N PRO A 177 11.34 -6.14 3.71
CA PRO A 177 12.10 -4.92 3.72
C PRO A 177 12.02 -4.24 5.09
N GLN A 178 13.11 -3.62 5.52
CA GLN A 178 13.06 -2.71 6.66
C GLN A 178 12.20 -1.50 6.28
N ARG A 179 11.00 -1.43 6.85
CA ARG A 179 10.03 -0.36 6.66
C ARG A 179 9.84 0.45 7.94
N ILE A 180 9.64 1.76 7.80
CA ILE A 180 9.31 2.67 8.90
C ILE A 180 7.88 3.13 8.68
N LEU A 181 7.03 3.05 9.71
CA LEU A 181 5.68 3.62 9.61
C LEU A 181 5.76 5.13 9.43
N LEU A 182 4.87 5.72 8.62
CA LEU A 182 4.84 7.16 8.39
C LEU A 182 4.72 7.95 9.70
N THR A 183 3.98 7.41 10.67
CA THR A 183 3.83 7.97 12.03
C THR A 183 5.16 8.07 12.81
N ASN A 184 6.12 7.20 12.49
CA ASN A 184 7.44 7.09 13.11
C ASN A 184 8.56 7.73 12.28
N LEU A 185 8.24 8.26 11.10
CA LEU A 185 9.21 8.98 10.28
C LEU A 185 9.70 10.23 11.03
N LYS A 186 10.97 10.58 10.87
CA LYS A 186 11.50 11.83 11.43
C LYS A 186 10.92 13.03 10.67
N LEU A 187 10.57 14.08 11.40
CA LEU A 187 10.06 15.32 10.81
C LEU A 187 11.04 15.88 9.77
N ASP A 188 10.46 16.43 8.70
CA ASP A 188 11.15 17.07 7.57
C ASP A 188 12.10 16.19 6.74
N LYS A 189 12.22 14.89 7.03
CA LYS A 189 13.01 13.95 6.23
C LYS A 189 12.21 13.48 5.01
N PRO A 190 12.80 13.50 3.80
CA PRO A 190 12.16 12.91 2.63
C PRO A 190 12.17 11.37 2.75
N ALA A 191 11.02 10.77 2.49
CA ALA A 191 10.88 9.32 2.45
C ALA A 191 10.03 8.93 1.24
N ARG A 192 10.14 7.68 0.80
CA ARG A 192 9.33 7.12 -0.28
C ARG A 192 8.31 6.15 0.31
N ILE A 193 7.04 6.24 -0.09
CA ILE A 193 6.05 5.22 0.23
C ILE A 193 6.48 3.92 -0.46
N ILE A 194 6.69 2.87 0.34
CA ILE A 194 7.09 1.55 -0.15
C ILE A 194 6.03 0.49 0.10
N HIS A 195 5.10 0.73 1.04
CA HIS A 195 4.05 -0.19 1.41
C HIS A 195 2.80 0.56 1.86
N LEU A 196 1.64 0.08 1.46
CA LEU A 196 0.32 0.52 1.91
C LEU A 196 -0.44 -0.71 2.40
N GLU A 197 -0.85 -0.74 3.66
CA GLU A 197 -1.68 -1.85 4.17
C GLU A 197 -3.07 -1.79 3.50
N ASP A 198 -3.50 -2.93 2.97
CA ASP A 198 -4.78 -3.15 2.29
C ASP A 198 -5.92 -3.45 3.28
N GLU A 199 -5.58 -3.88 4.50
CA GLU A 199 -6.53 -4.10 5.59
C GLU A 199 -6.34 -3.10 6.76
N PRO A 200 -7.43 -2.57 7.33
CA PRO A 200 -8.83 -2.78 6.95
C PRO A 200 -9.24 -1.99 5.70
N GLU A 201 -10.13 -2.56 4.89
CA GLU A 201 -10.62 -2.00 3.60
C GLU A 201 -11.04 -0.52 3.70
N THR A 202 -11.72 -0.13 4.78
CA THR A 202 -12.15 1.27 4.99
C THR A 202 -11.00 2.25 5.12
N VAL A 203 -9.87 1.82 5.69
CA VAL A 203 -8.67 2.65 5.82
C VAL A 203 -7.95 2.70 4.49
N TYR A 204 -7.80 1.57 3.80
CA TYR A 204 -7.19 1.51 2.47
C TYR A 204 -7.95 2.37 1.45
N ALA A 205 -9.29 2.28 1.41
CA ALA A 205 -10.12 3.12 0.55
C ALA A 205 -9.92 4.63 0.81
N GLN A 206 -9.67 5.03 2.07
CA GLN A 206 -9.34 6.41 2.40
C GLN A 206 -7.96 6.80 1.87
N ILE A 207 -6.95 5.93 1.98
CA ILE A 207 -5.60 6.16 1.44
C ILE A 207 -5.67 6.39 -0.08
N VAL A 208 -6.40 5.53 -0.80
CA VAL A 208 -6.62 5.65 -2.24
C VAL A 208 -7.37 6.95 -2.59
N ALA A 209 -8.40 7.31 -1.82
CA ALA A 209 -9.16 8.54 -2.03
C ALA A 209 -8.33 9.82 -1.82
N GLU A 210 -7.31 9.76 -0.96
CA GLU A 210 -6.31 10.83 -0.79
C GLU A 210 -5.28 10.87 -1.94
N GLY A 211 -5.36 9.96 -2.91
CA GLY A 211 -4.43 9.88 -4.05
C GLY A 211 -3.06 9.33 -3.66
N LEU A 212 -2.97 8.65 -2.51
CA LEU A 212 -1.71 8.11 -2.00
C LEU A 212 -1.42 6.76 -2.66
N HIS A 213 -0.21 6.61 -3.20
CA HIS A 213 0.21 5.42 -3.91
C HIS A 213 1.71 5.13 -3.71
N ILE A 214 2.11 3.91 -4.03
CA ILE A 214 3.50 3.47 -3.86
C ILE A 214 4.45 4.26 -4.76
N GLY A 215 5.63 4.53 -4.22
CA GLY A 215 6.68 5.24 -4.93
C GLY A 215 6.61 6.76 -4.78
N GLN A 216 5.50 7.29 -4.25
CA GLN A 216 5.37 8.71 -3.93
C GLN A 216 6.41 9.14 -2.89
N VAL A 217 6.90 10.37 -3.05
CA VAL A 217 7.82 11.00 -2.11
C VAL A 217 7.02 11.81 -1.11
N VAL A 218 7.18 11.47 0.17
CA VAL A 218 6.50 12.13 1.28
C VAL A 218 7.47 12.86 2.19
N ARG A 219 6.96 13.87 2.88
CA ARG A 219 7.69 14.53 3.97
C ARG A 219 6.75 14.84 5.13
N LEU A 220 7.03 14.22 6.28
CA LEU A 220 6.26 14.41 7.50
C LEU A 220 6.51 15.81 8.11
N ILE A 221 5.43 16.51 8.44
CA ILE A 221 5.42 17.86 9.04
C ILE A 221 5.03 17.78 10.51
N GLU A 222 4.00 16.99 10.83
CA GLU A 222 3.44 16.84 12.17
C GLU A 222 3.01 15.38 12.36
N SER A 223 3.37 14.80 13.50
CA SER A 223 2.82 13.53 13.98
C SER A 223 2.36 13.73 15.42
N SER A 224 1.04 13.73 15.64
CA SER A 224 0.42 13.88 16.95
C SER A 224 -0.67 12.83 17.16
N PRO A 225 -1.13 12.58 18.40
CA PRO A 225 -2.23 11.65 18.66
C PRO A 225 -3.56 12.04 18.01
N GLN A 226 -3.71 13.28 17.55
CA GLN A 226 -4.94 13.79 16.93
C GLN A 226 -4.89 13.74 15.40
N ARG A 227 -3.72 13.98 14.80
CA ARG A 227 -3.57 14.05 13.34
C ARG A 227 -2.11 13.85 12.91
N VAL A 228 -1.95 13.45 11.66
CA VAL A 228 -0.67 13.39 10.96
C VAL A 228 -0.75 14.31 9.75
N ARG A 229 0.22 15.22 9.61
CA ARG A 229 0.33 16.14 8.47
C ARG A 229 1.60 15.86 7.70
N PHE A 230 1.49 15.73 6.38
CA PHE A 230 2.63 15.48 5.52
C PHE A 230 2.40 16.05 4.12
N TRP A 231 3.48 16.32 3.39
CA TRP A 231 3.42 16.63 1.96
C TRP A 231 3.55 15.35 1.15
N ALA A 232 2.74 15.18 0.11
CA ALA A 232 2.88 14.17 -0.95
C ALA A 232 2.56 14.85 -2.30
N ASP A 233 3.36 14.59 -3.34
CA ASP A 233 3.16 15.13 -4.71
C ASP A 233 2.91 16.64 -4.85
N GLY A 234 3.29 17.43 -3.84
CA GLY A 234 3.13 18.88 -3.83
C GLY A 234 1.83 19.39 -3.23
N ASP A 235 1.02 18.49 -2.65
CA ASP A 235 -0.17 18.77 -1.85
C ASP A 235 0.04 18.38 -0.39
N GLU A 236 -0.67 19.08 0.50
CA GLU A 236 -0.63 18.81 1.94
C GLU A 236 -1.79 17.88 2.32
N HIS A 237 -1.45 16.76 2.94
CA HIS A 237 -2.41 15.78 3.45
C HIS A 237 -2.51 15.88 4.97
N VAL A 238 -3.74 15.76 5.48
CA VAL A 238 -4.04 15.73 6.91
C VAL A 238 -4.92 14.52 7.20
N VAL A 239 -4.34 13.48 7.78
CA VAL A 239 -5.03 12.22 8.04
C VAL A 239 -5.02 11.87 9.52
N ALA A 240 -5.92 10.98 9.93
CA ALA A 240 -5.91 10.43 11.29
C ALA A 240 -4.68 9.54 11.51
N PRO A 241 -4.14 9.42 12.73
CA PRO A 241 -2.98 8.56 13.01
C PRO A 241 -3.20 7.10 12.63
N ILE A 242 -4.44 6.60 12.72
CA ILE A 242 -4.79 5.24 12.30
C ILE A 242 -4.63 5.03 10.79
N VAL A 243 -4.89 6.05 9.97
CA VAL A 243 -4.69 5.98 8.52
C VAL A 243 -3.19 6.05 8.20
N ALA A 244 -2.47 6.99 8.83
CA ALA A 244 -1.02 7.12 8.65
C ALA A 244 -0.23 5.90 9.13
N ALA A 245 -0.74 5.16 10.13
CA ALA A 245 -0.12 3.93 10.61
C ALA A 245 -0.13 2.79 9.59
N ASN A 246 -1.00 2.87 8.57
CA ASN A 246 -1.10 1.91 7.47
C ASN A 246 -0.23 2.31 6.25
N ILE A 247 0.61 3.33 6.39
CA ILE A 247 1.53 3.80 5.35
C ILE A 247 2.96 3.53 5.83
N ALA A 248 3.69 2.67 5.12
CA ALA A 248 5.09 2.41 5.39
C ALA A 248 6.00 3.07 4.34
N VAL A 249 7.07 3.66 4.86
CA VAL A 249 8.01 4.47 4.09
C VAL A 249 9.45 3.97 4.28
N MET A 250 10.28 4.26 3.28
CA MET A 250 11.72 4.13 3.36
C MET A 250 12.35 5.52 3.32
N GLU A 251 13.17 5.86 4.31
CA GLU A 251 13.95 7.09 4.28
C GLU A 251 14.77 7.13 2.99
N MET A 252 14.62 8.21 2.22
CA MET A 252 15.48 8.41 1.08
C MET A 252 16.82 8.94 1.60
N PRO A 253 17.97 8.47 1.07
CA PRO A 253 19.22 9.13 1.31
C PRO A 253 19.01 10.60 1.00
N GLU A 254 19.33 11.49 1.94
CA GLU A 254 19.33 12.91 1.63
C GLU A 254 20.21 13.06 0.41
N ALA A 255 19.62 13.52 -0.71
CA ALA A 255 20.40 14.02 -1.83
C ALA A 255 21.46 14.90 -1.18
N PRO A 256 22.76 14.66 -1.44
CA PRO A 256 23.85 15.24 -0.67
C PRO A 256 23.49 16.68 -0.43
N GLN A 257 23.28 17.05 0.85
CA GLN A 257 22.88 18.40 1.23
C GLN A 257 23.72 19.32 0.37
N GLN A 258 23.10 19.95 -0.64
CA GLN A 258 23.80 20.92 -1.45
C GLN A 258 24.29 21.92 -0.43
N ALA A 259 25.61 21.90 -0.21
CA ALA A 259 26.28 22.51 0.93
C ALA A 259 25.60 23.84 1.19
N GLN A 260 24.91 23.94 2.33
CA GLN A 260 24.08 25.07 2.75
C GLN A 260 24.63 26.36 2.14
N VAL A 261 24.12 26.75 0.96
CA VAL A 261 24.85 27.73 0.16
C VAL A 261 24.69 29.03 0.92
N LYS A 262 25.79 29.58 1.42
CA LYS A 262 25.81 30.89 2.10
C LYS A 262 25.25 31.92 1.12
N GLY A 263 23.98 32.25 1.29
CA GLY A 263 23.28 33.28 0.54
C GLY A 263 22.47 34.13 1.51
N GLU A 264 22.38 35.42 1.21
CA GLU A 264 21.53 36.36 1.91
C GLU A 264 20.11 36.33 1.32
N ALA A 265 19.12 36.78 2.08
CA ALA A 265 17.78 36.94 1.54
C ALA A 265 17.72 38.05 0.48
N LEU A 266 16.91 37.88 -0.57
CA LEU A 266 16.69 38.91 -1.60
C LEU A 266 16.17 40.23 -1.02
N SER A 267 15.42 40.16 0.08
CA SER A 267 14.95 41.32 0.85
C SER A 267 16.09 42.18 1.44
N SER A 268 17.33 41.67 1.49
CA SER A 268 18.51 42.40 1.97
C SER A 268 19.08 43.37 0.93
N LEU A 269 18.66 43.28 -0.34
CA LEU A 269 19.06 44.21 -1.39
C LEU A 269 18.43 45.58 -1.18
N ARG A 270 19.26 46.62 -1.13
CA ARG A 270 18.79 48.01 -1.17
C ARG A 270 18.44 48.41 -2.61
N PRO A 271 17.60 49.43 -2.82
CA PRO A 271 17.34 49.95 -4.16
C PRO A 271 18.66 50.32 -4.86
N GLY A 272 18.84 49.82 -6.08
CA GLY A 272 20.07 49.91 -6.88
C GLY A 272 21.05 48.76 -6.71
N GLU A 273 20.92 47.92 -5.67
CA GLU A 273 21.78 46.75 -5.47
C GLU A 273 21.30 45.56 -6.31
N SER A 274 22.24 44.72 -6.71
CA SER A 274 22.01 43.49 -7.47
C SER A 274 22.60 42.27 -6.80
N GLY A 275 21.97 41.12 -7.01
CA GLY A 275 22.47 39.83 -6.56
C GLY A 275 22.06 38.71 -7.50
N ARG A 276 22.81 37.61 -7.46
CA ARG A 276 22.47 36.40 -8.21
C ARG A 276 21.70 35.46 -7.32
N VAL A 277 20.57 34.96 -7.81
CA VAL A 277 19.79 33.92 -7.16
C VAL A 277 20.66 32.68 -7.01
N VAL A 278 20.84 32.25 -5.78
CA VAL A 278 21.53 31.00 -5.44
C VAL A 278 20.51 29.87 -5.48
N GLN A 279 19.42 30.03 -4.72
CA GLN A 279 18.43 29.00 -4.53
C GLN A 279 17.13 29.59 -3.95
N LEU A 280 15.99 28.98 -4.29
CA LEU A 280 14.73 29.17 -3.57
C LEU A 280 14.72 28.33 -2.29
N SER A 281 14.35 28.93 -1.16
CA SER A 281 14.20 28.23 0.11
C SER A 281 13.32 26.98 -0.05
N HIS A 282 13.69 25.88 0.61
CA HIS A 282 12.89 24.64 0.65
C HIS A 282 11.50 24.81 1.29
N ARG A 283 11.25 25.98 1.90
CA ARG A 283 9.96 26.39 2.47
C ARG A 283 8.97 26.81 1.38
N ILE A 284 9.43 27.26 0.20
CA ILE A 284 8.57 27.54 -0.94
C ILE A 284 8.29 26.23 -1.67
N ARG A 285 7.02 25.80 -1.74
CA ARG A 285 6.59 24.55 -2.39
C ARG A 285 5.38 24.78 -3.29
N GLY A 286 4.98 23.74 -4.02
CA GLY A 286 3.76 23.70 -4.82
C GLY A 286 3.66 24.84 -5.84
N ALA A 287 2.46 25.42 -5.94
CA ALA A 287 2.12 26.46 -6.92
C ALA A 287 2.96 27.74 -6.78
N GLU A 288 3.31 28.16 -5.57
CA GLU A 288 4.13 29.35 -5.35
C GLU A 288 5.56 29.17 -5.89
N ARG A 289 6.15 27.99 -5.67
CA ARG A 289 7.48 27.66 -6.22
C ARG A 289 7.45 27.68 -7.73
N ARG A 290 6.43 27.06 -8.33
CA ARG A 290 6.23 26.99 -9.79
C ARG A 290 6.12 28.40 -10.37
N ARG A 291 5.26 29.24 -9.77
CA ARG A 291 5.08 30.64 -10.15
C ARG A 291 6.38 31.45 -10.10
N LEU A 292 7.19 31.33 -9.04
CA LEU A 292 8.47 32.05 -8.95
C LEU A 292 9.47 31.59 -10.02
N MET A 293 9.50 30.29 -10.32
CA MET A 293 10.33 29.75 -11.40
C MET A 293 9.85 30.23 -12.79
N ASP A 294 8.54 30.27 -13.02
CA ASP A 294 7.93 30.78 -14.26
C ASP A 294 8.19 32.27 -14.46
N LEU A 295 8.25 33.02 -13.36
CA LEU A 295 8.67 34.43 -13.31
C LEU A 295 10.19 34.62 -13.52
N GLY A 296 10.95 33.53 -13.66
CA GLY A 296 12.38 33.58 -13.96
C GLY A 296 13.30 33.56 -12.74
N VAL A 297 12.79 33.35 -11.52
CA VAL A 297 13.59 33.23 -10.30
C VAL A 297 14.24 31.84 -10.24
N LEU A 298 15.32 31.67 -11.00
CA LEU A 298 16.09 30.44 -11.11
C LEU A 298 17.53 30.64 -10.63
N PRO A 299 18.21 29.60 -10.10
CA PRO A 299 19.63 29.67 -9.76
C PRO A 299 20.48 30.27 -10.89
N GLY A 300 21.37 31.19 -10.54
CA GLY A 300 22.21 31.97 -11.44
C GLY A 300 21.59 33.25 -12.01
N THR A 301 20.27 33.44 -11.86
CA THR A 301 19.57 34.62 -12.41
C THR A 301 19.97 35.89 -11.66
N LEU A 302 20.32 36.94 -12.41
CA LEU A 302 20.59 38.26 -11.85
C LEU A 302 19.28 38.95 -11.49
N VAL A 303 19.23 39.50 -10.28
CA VAL A 303 18.07 40.22 -9.75
C VAL A 303 18.54 41.52 -9.15
N SER A 304 17.95 42.64 -9.58
CA SER A 304 18.19 43.97 -9.00
C SER A 304 16.96 44.45 -8.25
N ASN A 305 17.16 45.12 -7.11
CA ASN A 305 16.07 45.86 -6.46
C ASN A 305 16.00 47.26 -7.10
N GLU A 306 14.89 47.59 -7.75
CA GLU A 306 14.73 48.87 -8.44
C GLU A 306 14.10 49.92 -7.53
N MET A 307 13.09 49.52 -6.76
CA MET A 307 12.38 50.43 -5.88
C MET A 307 11.67 49.68 -4.75
N ASN A 308 11.60 50.33 -3.59
CA ASN A 308 10.76 49.91 -2.50
C ASN A 308 9.48 50.76 -2.49
N SER A 309 8.34 50.14 -2.19
CA SER A 309 7.09 50.88 -1.96
C SER A 309 7.28 51.93 -0.85
N ALA A 310 6.59 53.07 -0.98
CA ALA A 310 6.61 54.13 0.03
C ALA A 310 6.10 53.64 1.41
N ALA A 311 5.28 52.59 1.43
CA ALA A 311 4.79 51.93 2.64
C ALA A 311 5.72 50.81 3.16
N GLY A 312 6.82 50.51 2.46
CA GLY A 312 7.83 49.52 2.85
C GLY A 312 7.62 48.08 2.33
N ASP A 313 6.46 47.76 1.75
CA ASP A 313 6.14 46.45 1.14
C ASP A 313 5.04 46.66 0.06
N PRO A 314 5.07 46.02 -1.12
CA PRO A 314 6.13 45.18 -1.70
C PRO A 314 7.33 45.97 -2.26
N SER A 315 8.42 45.26 -2.53
CA SER A 315 9.57 45.77 -3.29
C SER A 315 9.52 45.28 -4.74
N ALA A 316 9.92 46.13 -5.68
CA ALA A 316 9.94 45.80 -7.10
C ALA A 316 11.36 45.39 -7.51
N TYR A 317 11.46 44.16 -8.00
CA TYR A 317 12.70 43.56 -8.46
C TYR A 317 12.69 43.41 -9.98
N ARG A 318 13.79 43.73 -10.63
CA ARG A 318 14.02 43.38 -12.03
C ARG A 318 14.63 41.98 -12.07
N ILE A 319 13.94 41.06 -12.72
CA ILE A 319 14.39 39.68 -12.91
C ILE A 319 14.34 39.43 -14.41
N ARG A 320 15.51 39.25 -15.04
CA ARG A 320 15.64 39.24 -16.51
C ARG A 320 15.05 40.54 -17.10
N ASP A 321 14.08 40.43 -17.98
CA ASP A 321 13.42 41.57 -18.66
C ASP A 321 12.11 41.99 -17.98
N ALA A 322 11.75 41.39 -16.84
CA ALA A 322 10.49 41.62 -16.16
C ALA A 322 10.66 42.36 -14.83
N MET A 323 9.75 43.29 -14.56
CA MET A 323 9.58 43.94 -13.25
C MET A 323 8.56 43.18 -12.43
N ILE A 324 8.97 42.65 -11.29
CA ILE A 324 8.13 41.81 -10.43
C ILE A 324 8.09 42.42 -9.04
N ALA A 325 6.88 42.72 -8.56
CA ALA A 325 6.65 43.11 -7.18
C ALA A 325 6.57 41.86 -6.30
N LEU A 326 7.50 41.74 -5.34
CA LEU A 326 7.52 40.67 -4.35
C LEU A 326 7.29 41.26 -2.97
N ARG A 327 6.42 40.62 -2.18
CA ARG A 327 6.29 40.96 -0.77
C ARG A 327 7.54 40.54 -0.02
N LYS A 328 7.83 41.21 1.09
CA LYS A 328 8.97 40.89 1.97
C LYS A 328 8.98 39.41 2.38
N SER A 329 7.82 38.85 2.74
CA SER A 329 7.70 37.43 3.10
C SER A 329 8.12 36.48 1.98
N GLN A 330 7.97 36.89 0.70
CA GLN A 330 8.39 36.12 -0.46
C GLN A 330 9.86 36.33 -0.78
N ALA A 331 10.34 37.58 -0.72
CA ALA A 331 11.73 37.94 -0.94
C ALA A 331 12.67 37.33 0.13
N ASP A 332 12.22 37.21 1.37
CA ASP A 332 12.94 36.54 2.47
C ASP A 332 13.24 35.07 2.18
N MET A 333 12.48 34.44 1.28
CA MET A 333 12.60 33.04 0.93
C MET A 333 13.44 32.80 -0.34
N ILE A 334 13.96 33.85 -0.97
CA ILE A 334 14.84 33.77 -2.14
C ILE A 334 16.27 34.06 -1.66
N LEU A 335 17.19 33.10 -1.79
CA LEU A 335 18.59 33.27 -1.40
C LEU A 335 19.40 33.79 -2.58
N ILE A 336 20.24 34.79 -2.32
CA ILE A 336 21.11 35.45 -3.29
C ILE A 336 22.55 35.56 -2.79
N THR A 337 23.49 35.75 -3.71
CA THR A 337 24.81 36.31 -3.42
C THR A 337 24.85 37.71 -4.02
N LYS A 338 25.14 38.74 -3.22
CA LYS A 338 25.28 40.12 -3.74
C LYS A 338 26.43 40.19 -4.73
N GLU A 339 26.25 40.94 -5.82
CA GLU A 339 27.38 41.33 -6.66
C GLU A 339 28.02 42.59 -6.07
N GLU A 340 29.33 42.56 -5.84
CA GLU A 340 30.07 43.78 -5.49
C GLU A 340 30.00 44.74 -6.70
N THR A 341 29.47 45.92 -6.45
CA THR A 341 29.45 47.00 -7.44
C THR A 341 30.89 47.46 -7.63
N GLN A 342 31.47 47.26 -8.82
CA GLN A 342 32.74 47.89 -9.21
C GLN A 342 32.59 49.40 -9.36
#